data_AF-A0A926BUX2-F1
#
_entry.id   AF-A0A926BUX2-F1
#
_cell.length_a   1.000
_cell.length_b   1.000
_cell.length_c   1.000
_cell.angle_alpha   90.00
_cell.angle_beta   90.00
_cell.angle_gamma   90.00
#
_symmetry.space_group_name_H-M   'P 1'
#
loop_
_entity.id
_entity.type
_entity.pdbx_description
1 polymer ?
#
loop_
_entity_poly.entity_id
_entity_poly.type
_entity_poly.pdbx_seq_one_letter_code
_entity_poly.pdbx_strand_id
1 'polypeptide(L)'
;MLYHINRLILPLIISNIIHMVVIKKGWLPSLAVPISTPLFGANKTWRGFIVLPILNGFMTAMLSLGDPFASSLLLGAALGFVYMLFELPN
;
A
#
# COMPACT_ATOMS: atom_id res chain seq x y z
N MET A 1 -4.93 -23.17 4.36
CA MET A 1 -3.90 -22.20 4.83
C MET A 1 -3.28 -21.40 3.68
N LEU A 2 -2.63 -22.06 2.71
CA LEU A 2 -1.98 -21.40 1.55
C LEU A 2 -2.91 -20.49 0.72
N TYR A 3 -4.17 -20.90 0.54
CA TYR A 3 -5.15 -20.10 -0.21
C TYR A 3 -5.43 -18.72 0.39
N HIS A 4 -5.45 -18.59 1.71
CA HIS A 4 -5.69 -17.30 2.38
C HIS A 4 -4.45 -16.41 2.34
N ILE A 5 -3.27 -17.02 2.48
CA ILE A 5 -1.98 -16.32 2.44
C ILE A 5 -1.76 -15.69 1.05
N ASN A 6 -1.97 -16.46 -0.01
CA ASN A 6 -1.78 -15.97 -1.37
C ASN A 6 -2.70 -14.78 -1.69
N ARG A 7 -3.94 -14.78 -1.20
CA ARG A 7 -4.91 -13.69 -1.43
C ARG A 7 -4.58 -12.39 -0.71
N LEU A 8 -3.73 -12.40 0.31
CA LEU A 8 -3.34 -11.20 1.05
C LEU A 8 -1.92 -10.73 0.68
N ILE A 9 -0.99 -11.68 0.52
CA ILE A 9 0.40 -11.37 0.20
C ILE A 9 0.57 -10.98 -1.28
N LEU A 10 -0.11 -11.68 -2.20
CA LEU A 10 0.06 -11.42 -3.64
C LEU A 10 -0.42 -10.01 -4.04
N PRO A 11 -1.59 -9.51 -3.59
CA PRO A 11 -1.96 -8.11 -3.81
C PRO A 11 -0.96 -7.13 -3.19
N LEU A 12 -0.41 -7.44 -2.01
CA LEU A 12 0.53 -6.57 -1.32
C LEU A 12 1.86 -6.44 -2.05
N ILE A 13 2.38 -7.53 -2.61
CA ILE A 13 3.58 -7.53 -3.46
C ILE A 13 3.34 -6.69 -4.72
N ILE A 14 2.24 -6.96 -5.43
CA ILE A 14 1.88 -6.22 -6.66
C ILE A 14 1.70 -4.72 -6.35
N SER A 15 1.03 -4.41 -5.24
CA SER A 15 0.81 -3.02 -4.81
C SER A 15 2.11 -2.31 -4.51
N ASN A 16 3.05 -2.97 -3.82
CA ASN A 16 4.38 -2.39 -3.55
C ASN A 16 5.16 -2.09 -4.83
N ILE A 17 5.13 -2.99 -5.81
CA ILE A 17 5.80 -2.78 -7.11
C ILE A 17 5.19 -1.58 -7.84
N ILE A 18 3.85 -1.53 -7.97
CA ILE A 18 3.16 -0.44 -8.68
C ILE A 18 3.35 0.89 -7.93
N HIS A 19 3.30 0.89 -6.60
CA HIS A 19 3.57 2.07 -5.77
C HIS A 19 4.97 2.66 -6.05
N MET A 20 5.99 1.81 -6.22
CA MET A 20 7.33 2.27 -6.60
C MET A 20 7.35 2.89 -8.00
N VAL A 21 6.53 2.40 -8.93
CA VAL A 21 6.36 3.01 -10.26
C VAL A 21 5.72 4.40 -10.13
N VAL A 22 4.69 4.56 -9.28
CA VAL A 22 4.04 5.87 -9.01
C VAL A 22 5.06 6.88 -8.49
N ILE A 23 5.91 6.47 -7.53
CA ILE A 23 6.99 7.32 -7.02
C ILE A 23 7.98 7.68 -8.12
N LYS A 24 8.50 6.69 -8.86
CA LYS A 24 9.52 6.90 -9.90
C LYS A 24 9.02 7.76 -11.07
N LYS A 25 7.74 7.65 -11.42
CA LYS A 25 7.12 8.47 -12.47
C LYS A 25 6.69 9.86 -12.00
N GLY A 26 6.84 10.17 -10.71
CA GLY A 26 6.47 11.48 -10.16
C GLY A 26 4.96 11.76 -10.20
N TRP A 27 4.13 10.71 -10.21
CA TRP A 27 2.68 10.88 -10.18
C TRP A 27 2.24 11.42 -8.81
N LEU A 28 1.11 12.15 -8.79
CA LEU A 28 0.57 12.79 -7.58
C LEU A 28 1.59 13.72 -6.88
N PRO A 29 2.13 14.74 -7.58
CA PRO A 29 3.17 15.62 -7.03
C PRO A 29 2.69 16.42 -5.81
N SER A 30 1.39 16.71 -5.70
CA SER A 30 0.80 17.39 -4.54
C SER A 30 0.95 16.59 -3.23
N LEU A 31 1.10 15.27 -3.31
CA LEU A 31 1.31 14.40 -2.15
C LEU A 31 2.80 14.12 -1.89
N ALA A 32 3.71 14.64 -2.71
CA ALA A 32 5.16 14.45 -2.57
C ALA A 32 5.78 15.21 -1.38
N VAL A 33 4.99 15.53 -0.37
CA VAL A 33 5.41 16.25 0.83
C VAL A 33 5.96 15.25 1.85
N PRO A 34 7.15 15.48 2.42
CA PRO A 34 7.69 14.66 3.50
C PRO A 34 6.72 14.61 4.70
N ILE A 35 6.58 13.44 5.32
CA ILE A 35 5.71 13.26 6.49
C ILE A 35 6.32 13.98 7.70
N SER A 36 7.59 13.70 7.97
CA SER A 36 8.37 14.36 9.01
C SER A 36 9.86 14.20 8.71
N THR A 37 10.51 15.31 8.34
CA THR A 37 11.95 15.33 8.12
C THR A 37 12.80 15.00 9.36
N PRO A 38 12.47 15.43 10.61
CA PRO A 38 13.28 15.08 11.77
C PRO A 38 13.12 13.62 12.22
N LEU A 39 11.99 12.97 11.91
CA LEU A 39 11.72 11.59 12.36
C LEU A 39 12.02 10.54 11.29
N PHE A 40 11.76 10.84 10.01
CA PHE A 40 11.76 9.85 8.92
C PHE A 40 12.52 10.31 7.66
N GLY A 41 13.20 11.46 7.74
CA GLY A 41 13.89 12.07 6.61
C GLY A 41 12.97 12.58 5.50
N ALA A 42 13.56 13.03 4.40
CA ALA A 42 12.82 13.63 3.27
C ALA A 42 12.18 12.59 2.32
N ASN A 43 12.59 11.33 2.40
CA ASN A 43 12.20 10.28 1.45
C ASN A 43 10.81 9.69 1.77
N LYS A 44 10.38 9.73 3.04
CA LYS A 44 9.07 9.24 3.47
C LYS A 44 8.03 10.33 3.25
N THR A 45 7.24 10.18 2.18
CA THR A 45 6.26 11.18 1.73
C THR A 45 4.83 10.71 1.94
N TRP A 46 3.91 11.66 2.10
CA TRP A 46 2.47 11.38 2.18
C TRP A 46 1.95 10.62 0.96
N ARG A 47 2.54 10.85 -0.21
CA ARG A 47 2.26 10.10 -1.44
C ARG A 47 2.40 8.62 -1.18
N GLY A 48 3.54 8.16 -0.68
CA GLY A 48 3.71 6.73 -0.49
C GLY A 48 2.80 6.17 0.60
N PHE A 49 2.64 6.94 1.67
CA PHE A 49 1.79 6.59 2.81
C PHE A 49 0.30 6.47 2.46
N ILE A 50 -0.19 7.23 1.49
CA ILE A 50 -1.60 7.21 1.06
C ILE A 50 -1.81 6.29 -0.14
N VAL A 51 -0.88 6.29 -1.11
CA VAL A 51 -1.03 5.52 -2.35
C VAL A 51 -1.00 4.03 -2.07
N LEU A 52 -0.04 3.54 -1.26
CA LEU A 52 0.08 2.09 -1.05
C LEU A 52 -1.16 1.47 -0.38
N PRO A 53 -1.75 2.04 0.70
CA PRO A 53 -2.97 1.51 1.29
C PRO A 53 -4.14 1.48 0.31
N ILE A 54 -4.39 2.58 -0.41
CA ILE A 54 -5.48 2.65 -1.39
C ILE A 54 -5.29 1.59 -2.47
N LEU A 55 -4.09 1.54 -3.04
CA LEU A 55 -3.74 0.60 -4.09
C LEU A 55 -3.90 -0.86 -3.61
N ASN A 56 -3.43 -1.18 -2.41
CA ASN A 56 -3.56 -2.52 -1.86
C ASN A 56 -5.02 -2.88 -1.57
N GLY A 57 -5.83 -1.95 -1.07
CA GLY A 57 -7.28 -2.15 -0.93
C GLY A 57 -7.94 -2.53 -2.26
N PHE A 58 -7.65 -1.80 -3.32
CA PHE A 58 -8.17 -2.11 -4.66
C PHE A 58 -7.63 -3.44 -5.22
N MET A 59 -6.33 -3.71 -5.11
CA MET A 59 -5.73 -4.96 -5.59
C MET A 59 -6.28 -6.17 -4.85
N THR A 60 -6.41 -6.09 -3.53
CA THR A 60 -7.02 -7.14 -2.73
C THR A 60 -8.47 -7.37 -3.16
N ALA A 61 -9.29 -6.33 -3.30
CA ALA A 61 -10.67 -6.46 -3.75
C ALA A 61 -10.80 -7.07 -5.17
N MET A 62 -9.95 -6.66 -6.12
CA MET A 62 -9.95 -7.20 -7.48
C MET A 62 -9.54 -8.67 -7.55
N LEU A 63 -8.51 -9.06 -6.79
CA LEU A 63 -7.97 -10.43 -6.80
C LEU A 63 -8.78 -11.42 -5.97
N SER A 64 -9.76 -10.93 -5.20
CA SER A 64 -10.63 -11.73 -4.33
C SER A 64 -12.11 -11.69 -4.72
N LEU A 65 -12.42 -11.24 -5.94
CA LEU A 65 -13.78 -11.27 -6.47
C LEU A 65 -14.38 -12.68 -6.30
N GLY A 66 -15.52 -12.76 -5.59
CA GLY A 66 -16.21 -14.01 -5.26
C GLY A 66 -15.89 -14.62 -3.89
N ASP A 67 -15.01 -14.01 -3.09
CA ASP A 67 -14.67 -14.46 -1.73
C ASP A 67 -15.13 -13.47 -0.66
N PRO A 68 -16.07 -13.83 0.23
CA PRO A 68 -16.63 -12.92 1.23
C PRO A 68 -15.61 -12.35 2.23
N PHE A 69 -14.52 -13.08 2.50
CA PHE A 69 -13.58 -12.71 3.56
C PHE A 69 -12.41 -11.88 3.01
N ALA A 70 -11.91 -12.25 1.83
CA ALA A 70 -10.81 -11.55 1.17
C ALA A 70 -11.26 -10.34 0.32
N SER A 71 -12.56 -10.20 0.02
CA SER A 71 -13.14 -9.10 -0.78
C SER A 71 -13.29 -7.76 -0.06
N SER A 72 -12.84 -7.64 1.18
CA SER A 72 -12.92 -6.36 1.88
C SER A 72 -11.78 -5.44 1.44
N LEU A 73 -12.13 -4.46 0.59
CA LEU A 73 -11.28 -3.32 0.25
C LEU A 73 -10.66 -2.68 1.50
N LEU A 74 -11.42 -2.64 2.59
CA LEU A 74 -10.96 -2.14 3.89
C LEU A 74 -9.83 -2.99 4.50
N LEU A 75 -9.87 -4.31 4.39
CA LEU A 75 -8.81 -5.18 4.91
C LEU A 75 -7.53 -5.00 4.10
N GLY A 76 -7.63 -4.97 2.76
CA GLY A 76 -6.49 -4.68 1.91
C GLY A 76 -5.89 -3.30 2.21
N ALA A 77 -6.72 -2.28 2.40
CA ALA A 77 -6.28 -0.95 2.77
C ALA A 77 -5.61 -0.91 4.14
N ALA A 78 -6.20 -1.57 5.14
CA ALA A 78 -5.63 -1.68 6.49
C ALA A 78 -4.27 -2.37 6.47
N LEU A 79 -4.12 -3.46 5.70
CA LEU A 79 -2.84 -4.16 5.55
C LEU A 79 -1.78 -3.28 4.88
N GLY A 80 -2.14 -2.56 3.82
CA GLY A 80 -1.23 -1.61 3.17
C GLY A 80 -0.84 -0.45 4.09
N PHE A 81 -1.77 0.02 4.92
CA PHE A 81 -1.53 1.06 5.92
C PHE A 81 -0.57 0.58 7.01
N VAL A 82 -0.83 -0.60 7.58
CA VAL A 82 0.05 -1.21 8.59
C VAL A 82 1.44 -1.43 8.01
N TYR A 83 1.55 -1.93 6.77
CA TYR A 83 2.84 -2.06 6.09
C TYR A 83 3.59 -0.73 6.01
N MET A 84 2.94 0.33 5.51
CA MET A 84 3.56 1.66 5.44
C MET A 84 3.97 2.20 6.81
N LEU A 85 3.13 2.00 7.83
CA LEU A 85 3.41 2.44 9.20
C LEU A 85 4.69 1.81 9.74
N PHE A 86 4.87 0.51 9.54
CA PHE A 86 6.11 -0.19 9.92
C PHE A 86 7.29 0.12 9.00
N GLU A 87 7.05 0.64 7.80
CA GLU A 87 8.11 1.11 6.91
C GLU A 87 8.58 2.54 7.24
N LEU A 88 7.86 3.29 8.10
CA LEU A 88 8.24 4.65 8.51
C LEU A 88 9.55 4.71 9.32
N PRO A 89 9.74 3.90 10.39
CA PRO A 89 11.00 3.89 11.14
C PRO A 89 12.09 3.15 10.37
N ASN A 90 12.68 3.84 9.39
CA ASN A 90 13.85 3.43 8.63
C ASN A 90 14.52 4.68 8.03
#